data_AF-A0A6B3SV56-F1
#
_entry.id   AF-A0A6B3SV56-F1
#
_cell.length_a   1.000
_cell.length_b   1.000
_cell.length_c   1.000
_cell.angle_alpha   90.00
_cell.angle_beta   90.00
_cell.angle_gamma   90.00
#
_symmetry.space_group_name_H-M   'P 1'
#
loop_
_entity.id
_entity.type
_entity.pdbx_description
1 polymer ?
#
loop_
_entity_poly.entity_id
_entity_poly.type
_entity_poly.pdbx_seq_one_letter_code
_entity_poly.pdbx_strand_id
1 'polypeptide(L)'
;MALVSISEAAKLVRRNRSTIYRDIERGRLSKTVSPEGETQIETSELLRAYGRLHGEDDGMDPVARDRMRIAILEERTKALERALALEAELRKVKDQVTTELRARLADKENVIKVLESKVLFLEYDKQVEASEHGHDDPTTLKPDAAMQDQPLPGQAGNEQGPPRHEEHADPSRQAASAADYPATSPASNPPSDADRSGATHGPQMQAAPSQAEHVMPRKGWWARFLKKR
;
A
#
# COMPACT_ATOMS: atom_id res chain seq x y z
N MET A 1 1.65 7.50 -39.50
CA MET A 1 0.47 6.60 -39.45
C MET A 1 0.96 5.16 -39.27
N ALA A 2 0.09 4.20 -38.94
CA ALA A 2 0.52 2.83 -38.66
C ALA A 2 0.80 2.06 -39.95
N LEU A 3 1.90 1.32 -39.99
CA LEU A 3 2.22 0.37 -41.07
C LEU A 3 1.71 -1.02 -40.67
N VAL A 4 1.00 -1.68 -41.58
CA VAL A 4 0.42 -3.01 -41.36
C VAL A 4 0.86 -3.98 -42.45
N SER A 5 0.96 -5.25 -42.10
CA SER A 5 1.26 -6.31 -43.09
C SER A 5 0.13 -6.47 -44.10
N ILE A 6 0.39 -7.10 -45.25
CA ILE A 6 -0.65 -7.42 -46.25
C ILE A 6 -1.79 -8.25 -45.65
N SER A 7 -1.45 -9.21 -44.79
CA SER A 7 -2.43 -10.09 -44.15
C SER A 7 -3.33 -9.32 -43.19
N GLU A 8 -2.75 -8.38 -42.44
CA GLU A 8 -3.48 -7.52 -41.52
C GLU A 8 -4.33 -6.49 -42.28
N ALA A 9 -3.78 -5.87 -43.32
CA ALA A 9 -4.53 -5.00 -44.23
C ALA A 9 -5.78 -5.70 -44.78
N ALA A 10 -5.63 -6.94 -45.26
CA ALA A 10 -6.73 -7.76 -45.77
C ALA A 10 -7.85 -7.97 -44.72
N LYS A 11 -7.47 -8.24 -43.47
CA LYS A 11 -8.41 -8.36 -42.34
C LYS A 11 -9.12 -7.04 -42.07
N LEU A 12 -8.36 -5.94 -41.97
CA LEU A 12 -8.89 -4.61 -41.66
C LEU A 12 -9.91 -4.14 -42.69
N VAL A 13 -9.74 -4.45 -43.98
CA VAL A 13 -10.69 -4.02 -45.02
C VAL A 13 -11.71 -5.09 -45.41
N ARG A 14 -11.69 -6.26 -44.73
CA ARG A 14 -12.53 -7.44 -45.03
C ARG A 14 -12.46 -7.89 -46.50
N ARG A 15 -11.24 -7.92 -47.06
CA ARG A 15 -10.98 -8.40 -48.43
C ARG A 15 -9.96 -9.55 -48.41
N ASN A 16 -9.95 -10.34 -49.48
CA ASN A 16 -8.93 -11.37 -49.64
C ASN A 16 -7.57 -10.72 -49.91
N ARG A 17 -6.46 -11.32 -49.44
CA ARG A 17 -5.08 -10.90 -49.70
C ARG A 17 -4.80 -10.72 -51.19
N SER A 18 -5.38 -11.57 -52.05
CA SER A 18 -5.27 -11.44 -53.51
C SER A 18 -5.84 -10.12 -54.05
N THR A 19 -6.88 -9.59 -53.42
CA THR A 19 -7.44 -8.28 -53.77
C THR A 19 -6.49 -7.16 -53.38
N ILE A 20 -5.84 -7.27 -52.21
CA ILE A 20 -4.84 -6.30 -51.77
C ILE A 20 -3.65 -6.27 -52.74
N TYR A 21 -3.11 -7.43 -53.12
CA TYR A 21 -2.01 -7.50 -54.09
C TYR A 21 -2.38 -6.88 -55.44
N ARG A 22 -3.56 -7.21 -55.96
CA ARG A 22 -4.06 -6.64 -57.22
C ARG A 22 -4.25 -5.12 -57.14
N ASP A 23 -4.71 -4.61 -56.00
CA ASP A 23 -4.91 -3.18 -55.81
C ASP A 23 -3.57 -2.43 -55.66
N ILE A 24 -2.52 -3.10 -55.16
CA ILE A 24 -1.13 -2.59 -55.22
C ILE A 24 -0.63 -2.56 -56.67
N GLU A 25 -0.80 -3.66 -57.42
CA GLU A 25 -0.36 -3.74 -58.83
C GLU A 25 -1.04 -2.71 -59.72
N ARG A 26 -2.30 -2.38 -59.42
CA ARG A 26 -3.08 -1.33 -60.10
C ARG A 26 -2.75 0.09 -59.64
N GLY A 27 -1.88 0.27 -58.65
CA GLY A 27 -1.51 1.57 -58.10
C GLY A 27 -2.58 2.24 -57.23
N ARG A 28 -3.61 1.50 -56.79
CA ARG A 28 -4.63 2.02 -55.86
C ARG A 28 -4.10 2.13 -54.43
N LEU A 29 -3.19 1.22 -54.06
CA LEU A 29 -2.50 1.18 -52.77
C LEU A 29 -0.99 1.32 -52.99
N SER A 30 -0.35 2.16 -52.17
CA SER A 30 1.10 2.21 -52.08
C SER A 30 1.59 1.20 -51.05
N LYS A 31 2.73 0.56 -51.34
CA LYS A 31 3.43 -0.33 -50.40
C LYS A 31 4.79 0.23 -50.05
N THR A 32 5.22 -0.04 -48.84
CA THR A 32 6.60 0.15 -48.38
C THR A 32 7.21 -1.20 -48.06
N VAL A 33 8.53 -1.29 -48.11
CA VAL A 33 9.27 -2.49 -47.74
C VAL A 33 10.03 -2.16 -46.45
N SER A 34 9.78 -2.95 -45.41
CA SER A 34 10.49 -2.86 -44.13
C SER A 34 11.98 -3.18 -44.33
N PRO A 35 12.90 -2.70 -43.47
CA PRO A 35 14.30 -3.12 -43.52
C PRO A 35 14.50 -4.65 -43.47
N GLU A 36 13.55 -5.40 -42.93
CA GLU A 36 13.52 -6.86 -42.87
C GLU A 36 13.01 -7.51 -44.17
N GLY A 37 12.64 -6.72 -45.18
CA GLY A 37 12.14 -7.19 -46.48
C GLY A 37 10.63 -7.47 -46.55
N GLU A 38 9.89 -7.22 -45.47
CA GLU A 38 8.44 -7.42 -45.44
C GLU A 38 7.70 -6.28 -46.13
N THR A 39 6.68 -6.62 -46.93
CA THR A 39 5.81 -5.61 -47.56
C THR A 39 4.74 -5.13 -46.59
N GLN A 40 4.70 -3.83 -46.36
CA GLN A 40 3.76 -3.16 -45.48
C GLN A 40 2.96 -2.10 -46.24
N ILE A 41 1.78 -1.77 -45.71
CA ILE A 41 0.88 -0.74 -46.23
C ILE A 41 0.51 0.18 -45.08
N GLU A 42 0.48 1.49 -45.32
CA GLU A 42 -0.03 2.41 -44.31
C GLU A 42 -1.54 2.32 -44.16
N THR A 43 -2.04 2.48 -42.92
CA THR A 43 -3.48 2.53 -42.67
C THR A 43 -4.18 3.72 -43.33
N SER A 44 -3.45 4.80 -43.63
CA SER A 44 -3.88 5.94 -44.47
C SER A 44 -4.31 5.50 -45.87
N GLU A 45 -3.49 4.69 -46.51
CA GLU A 45 -3.73 4.19 -47.87
C GLU A 45 -4.99 3.32 -47.89
N LEU A 46 -5.14 2.46 -46.87
CA LEU A 46 -6.31 1.61 -46.73
C LEU A 46 -7.59 2.42 -46.49
N LEU A 47 -7.54 3.43 -45.62
CA LEU A 47 -8.66 4.33 -45.38
C LEU A 47 -9.03 5.12 -46.64
N ARG A 48 -8.05 5.64 -47.38
CA ARG A 48 -8.30 6.34 -48.65
C ARG A 48 -8.95 5.41 -49.67
N ALA A 49 -8.42 4.20 -49.84
CA ALA A 49 -8.86 3.28 -50.86
C ALA A 49 -10.23 2.64 -50.56
N TYR A 50 -10.49 2.30 -49.30
CA TYR A 50 -11.65 1.49 -48.90
C TYR A 50 -12.63 2.21 -47.95
N GLY A 51 -12.29 3.39 -47.46
CA GLY A 51 -13.15 4.28 -46.66
C GLY A 51 -13.29 3.91 -45.18
N ARG A 52 -13.36 2.62 -44.84
CA ARG A 52 -13.51 2.15 -43.46
C ARG A 52 -12.55 1.00 -43.19
N LEU A 53 -11.97 1.00 -41.99
CA LEU A 53 -11.27 -0.15 -41.42
C LEU A 53 -12.15 -0.81 -40.36
N HIS A 54 -12.13 -2.13 -40.35
CA HIS A 54 -12.81 -2.99 -39.41
C HIS A 54 -11.79 -3.51 -38.39
N GLY A 55 -12.01 -3.21 -37.12
CA GLY A 55 -11.22 -3.83 -36.05
C GLY A 55 -11.57 -5.31 -35.88
N GLU A 56 -10.75 -6.03 -35.11
CA GLU A 56 -11.00 -7.44 -34.78
C GLU A 56 -12.35 -7.63 -34.08
N ASP A 57 -12.79 -6.63 -33.31
CA ASP A 57 -14.05 -6.66 -32.59
C ASP A 57 -15.28 -6.36 -33.47
N ASP A 58 -15.12 -5.82 -34.68
CA ASP A 58 -16.19 -5.23 -35.48
C ASP A 58 -17.19 -6.28 -36.04
N GLY A 59 -16.93 -7.57 -35.79
CA GLY A 59 -17.82 -8.70 -36.08
C GLY A 59 -18.67 -9.18 -34.89
N MET A 60 -18.38 -8.70 -33.67
CA MET A 60 -19.15 -9.03 -32.47
C MET A 60 -20.38 -8.15 -32.34
N ASP A 61 -21.51 -8.74 -31.92
CA ASP A 61 -22.72 -8.00 -31.54
C ASP A 61 -22.36 -6.93 -30.48
N PRO A 62 -22.70 -5.64 -30.69
CA PRO A 62 -22.36 -4.56 -29.76
C PRO A 62 -22.82 -4.85 -28.33
N VAL A 63 -23.99 -5.47 -28.15
CA VAL A 63 -24.52 -5.81 -26.82
C VAL A 63 -23.66 -6.88 -26.16
N ALA A 64 -23.21 -7.90 -26.89
CA ALA A 64 -22.32 -8.92 -26.36
C ALA A 64 -20.93 -8.37 -26.00
N ARG A 65 -20.39 -7.43 -26.80
CA ARG A 65 -19.15 -6.73 -26.50
C ARG A 65 -19.26 -5.92 -25.20
N ASP A 66 -20.35 -5.18 -25.04
CA ASP A 66 -20.59 -4.37 -23.85
C ASP A 66 -20.75 -5.25 -22.60
N ARG A 67 -21.46 -6.38 -22.70
CA ARG A 67 -21.56 -7.36 -21.60
C ARG A 67 -20.20 -7.90 -21.18
N MET A 68 -19.33 -8.26 -22.14
CA MET A 68 -17.98 -8.73 -21.85
C MET A 68 -17.16 -7.64 -21.16
N ARG A 69 -17.24 -6.40 -21.66
CA ARG A 69 -16.55 -5.25 -21.05
C ARG A 69 -17.03 -4.99 -19.63
N ILE A 70 -18.34 -5.05 -19.39
CA ILE A 70 -18.95 -4.90 -18.06
C ILE A 70 -18.43 -6.00 -17.13
N ALA A 71 -18.44 -7.26 -17.56
CA ALA A 71 -17.96 -8.38 -16.74
C ALA A 71 -16.47 -8.21 -16.34
N ILE A 72 -15.61 -7.78 -17.27
CA ILE A 72 -14.19 -7.51 -16.99
C ILE A 72 -14.05 -6.36 -16.00
N LEU A 73 -14.83 -5.29 -16.15
CA LEU A 73 -14.80 -4.15 -15.25
C LEU A 73 -15.28 -4.53 -13.85
N GLU A 74 -16.34 -5.34 -13.74
CA GLU A 74 -16.86 -5.84 -12.46
C GLU A 74 -15.86 -6.76 -11.73
N GLU A 75 -15.12 -7.59 -12.46
CA GLU A 75 -14.07 -8.40 -11.85
C GLU A 75 -12.93 -7.51 -11.33
N ARG A 76 -12.54 -6.50 -12.12
CA ARG A 76 -11.52 -5.53 -11.73
C ARG A 76 -11.93 -4.72 -10.50
N THR A 77 -13.18 -4.27 -10.41
CA THR A 77 -13.67 -3.54 -9.23
C THR A 77 -13.64 -4.43 -8.00
N LYS A 78 -14.11 -5.69 -8.09
CA LYS A 78 -14.02 -6.66 -6.99
C LYS A 78 -12.58 -6.96 -6.56
N ALA A 79 -11.63 -6.96 -7.49
CA ALA A 79 -10.21 -7.12 -7.17
C ALA A 79 -9.66 -5.90 -6.43
N LEU A 80 -10.02 -4.69 -6.86
CA LEU A 80 -9.61 -3.44 -6.20
C LEU A 80 -10.21 -3.31 -4.79
N GLU A 81 -11.47 -3.68 -4.59
CA GLU A 81 -12.11 -3.71 -3.27
C GLU A 81 -11.37 -4.64 -2.30
N ARG A 82 -10.98 -5.83 -2.76
CA ARG A 82 -10.17 -6.76 -1.97
C ARG A 82 -8.78 -6.20 -1.64
N ALA A 83 -8.13 -5.53 -2.60
CA ALA A 83 -6.85 -4.90 -2.36
C ALA A 83 -6.94 -3.79 -1.29
N LEU A 84 -7.96 -2.93 -1.36
CA LEU A 84 -8.22 -1.90 -0.35
C LEU A 84 -8.48 -2.50 1.04
N ALA A 85 -9.23 -3.60 1.13
CA ALA A 85 -9.46 -4.29 2.39
C ALA A 85 -8.14 -4.82 3.00
N LEU A 86 -7.29 -5.45 2.19
CA LEU A 86 -5.98 -5.95 2.63
C LEU A 86 -5.05 -4.80 3.05
N GLU A 87 -5.08 -3.67 2.34
CA GLU A 87 -4.30 -2.48 2.74
C GLU A 87 -4.76 -1.93 4.10
N ALA A 88 -6.06 -1.93 4.38
CA ALA A 88 -6.58 -1.53 5.68
C ALA A 88 -6.15 -2.48 6.81
N GLU A 89 -6.14 -3.80 6.55
CA GLU A 89 -5.61 -4.79 7.49
C GLU A 89 -4.12 -4.58 7.75
N LEU A 90 -3.32 -4.33 6.71
CA LEU A 90 -1.89 -4.05 6.87
C LEU A 90 -1.64 -2.79 7.70
N ARG A 91 -2.43 -1.73 7.51
CA ARG A 91 -2.35 -0.52 8.36
C ARG A 91 -2.65 -0.86 9.81
N LYS A 92 -3.72 -1.62 10.07
CA LYS A 92 -4.08 -2.05 11.43
C LYS A 92 -2.99 -2.87 12.09
N VAL A 93 -2.42 -3.85 11.39
CA VAL A 93 -1.32 -4.68 11.92
C VAL A 93 -0.08 -3.83 12.18
N LYS A 94 0.24 -2.89 11.29
CA LYS A 94 1.35 -1.95 11.49
C LYS A 94 1.12 -1.09 12.74
N ASP A 95 -0.07 -0.53 12.91
CA ASP A 95 -0.40 0.31 14.07
C ASP A 95 -0.32 -0.50 15.37
N GLN A 96 -0.82 -1.74 15.37
CA GLN A 96 -0.67 -2.67 16.50
C GLN A 96 0.80 -2.89 16.85
N VAL A 97 1.65 -3.23 15.87
CA VAL A 97 3.09 -3.44 16.09
C VAL A 97 3.74 -2.16 16.65
N THR A 98 3.43 -0.98 16.11
CA THR A 98 4.00 0.26 16.64
C THR A 98 3.55 0.56 18.07
N THR A 99 2.31 0.24 18.41
CA THR A 99 1.75 0.43 19.75
C THR A 99 2.42 -0.51 20.76
N GLU A 100 2.55 -1.78 20.40
CA GLU A 100 3.26 -2.80 21.20
C GLU A 100 4.72 -2.43 21.44
N LEU A 101 5.42 -1.95 20.41
CA LEU A 101 6.81 -1.50 20.55
C LEU A 101 6.92 -0.29 21.47
N ARG A 102 6.01 0.69 21.37
CA ARG A 102 5.99 1.84 22.29
C ARG A 102 5.71 1.43 23.73
N ALA A 103 4.76 0.51 23.96
CA ALA A 103 4.47 -0.01 25.29
C ALA A 103 5.70 -0.67 25.91
N ARG A 104 6.40 -1.53 25.15
CA ARG A 104 7.64 -2.18 25.61
C ARG A 104 8.77 -1.18 25.89
N LEU A 105 8.86 -0.08 25.14
CA LEU A 105 9.83 0.97 25.42
C LEU A 105 9.49 1.71 26.72
N ALA A 106 8.21 2.04 26.94
CA ALA A 106 7.77 2.66 28.18
C ALA A 106 8.04 1.76 29.40
N ASP A 107 7.79 0.45 29.29
CA ASP A 107 8.13 -0.51 30.35
C ASP A 107 9.64 -0.53 30.65
N LYS A 108 10.47 -0.51 29.60
CA LYS A 108 11.93 -0.43 29.75
C LYS A 108 12.36 0.88 30.42
N GLU A 109 11.78 2.01 30.04
CA GLU A 109 12.05 3.31 30.68
C GLU A 109 11.66 3.30 32.16
N ASN A 110 10.54 2.67 32.52
CA ASN A 110 10.14 2.51 33.92
C ASN A 110 11.13 1.65 34.71
N VAL A 111 11.60 0.53 34.13
CA VAL A 111 12.63 -0.31 34.76
C VAL A 111 13.92 0.48 34.96
N ILE A 112 14.36 1.24 33.96
CA ILE A 112 15.56 2.09 34.06
C ILE A 112 15.41 3.08 35.22
N LYS A 113 14.28 3.79 35.34
CA LYS A 113 14.03 4.74 36.44
C LYS A 113 14.07 4.08 37.82
N VAL A 114 13.52 2.87 37.96
CA VAL A 114 13.57 2.11 39.22
C VAL A 114 15.00 1.73 39.57
N LEU A 115 15.79 1.30 38.57
CA LEU A 115 17.19 0.97 38.76
C LEU A 115 18.02 2.21 39.12
N GLU A 116 17.83 3.34 38.43
CA GLU A 116 18.47 4.62 38.74
C GLU A 116 18.17 5.06 40.18
N SER A 117 16.91 4.99 40.60
CA SER A 117 16.51 5.32 41.98
C SER A 117 17.22 4.41 42.99
N LYS A 118 17.30 3.10 42.71
CA LYS A 118 17.97 2.14 43.60
C LYS A 118 19.48 2.36 43.65
N VAL A 119 20.12 2.69 42.54
CA VAL A 119 21.54 3.03 42.50
C VAL A 119 21.81 4.27 43.34
N LEU A 120 20.96 5.31 43.21
CA LEU A 120 21.08 6.53 44.01
C LEU A 120 20.99 6.25 45.52
N PHE A 121 20.06 5.40 45.95
CA PHE A 121 19.97 4.98 47.36
C PHE A 121 21.24 4.27 47.83
N LEU A 122 21.77 3.32 47.04
CA LEU A 122 23.00 2.60 47.39
C LEU A 122 24.23 3.52 47.45
N GLU A 123 24.31 4.52 46.57
CA GLU A 123 25.38 5.52 46.60
C GLU A 123 25.26 6.41 47.84
N TYR A 124 24.05 6.80 48.22
CA TYR A 124 23.79 7.55 49.44
C TYR A 124 24.19 6.75 50.68
N ASP A 125 23.73 5.50 50.80
CA ASP A 125 24.07 4.61 51.93
C ASP A 125 25.60 4.44 52.04
N LYS A 126 26.28 4.24 50.91
CA LYS A 126 27.75 4.16 50.86
C LYS A 126 28.44 5.45 51.34
N GLN A 127 27.89 6.62 51.00
CA GLN A 127 28.43 7.91 51.47
C GLN A 127 28.23 8.07 52.98
N VAL A 128 27.06 7.68 53.51
CA VAL A 128 26.76 7.71 54.95
C VAL A 128 27.73 6.81 55.71
N GLU A 129 27.89 5.55 55.29
CA GLU A 129 28.84 4.61 55.91
C GLU A 129 30.28 5.15 55.87
N ALA A 130 30.70 5.78 54.78
CA ALA A 130 32.02 6.39 54.65
C ALA A 130 32.21 7.61 55.58
N SER A 131 31.16 8.40 55.82
CA SER A 131 31.20 9.51 56.77
C SER A 131 31.13 9.08 58.24
N GLU A 132 30.43 7.98 58.56
CA GLU A 132 30.37 7.43 59.93
C GLU A 132 31.70 6.80 60.38
N HIS A 133 32.54 6.31 59.46
CA HIS A 133 33.87 5.80 59.76
C HIS A 133 34.98 6.87 59.75
N GLY A 134 34.62 8.16 59.66
CA GLY A 134 35.55 9.29 59.56
C GLY A 134 35.87 10.03 60.86
N HIS A 135 35.36 9.58 62.01
CA HIS A 135 35.57 10.28 63.29
C HIS A 135 35.85 9.27 64.42
N ASP A 136 37.14 8.92 64.59
CA ASP A 136 37.80 8.66 65.88
C ASP A 136 39.27 8.25 65.63
N ASP A 137 40.19 9.23 65.62
CA ASP A 137 41.24 9.37 66.65
C ASP A 137 42.18 10.56 66.32
N PRO A 138 42.36 11.57 67.20
CA PRO A 138 43.35 12.62 67.03
C PRO A 138 44.69 12.25 67.71
N THR A 139 45.78 12.80 67.17
CA THR A 139 47.18 12.78 67.69
C THR A 139 47.91 11.44 67.50
N THR A 140 48.99 11.37 66.71
CA THR A 140 50.35 11.73 67.17
C THR A 140 51.38 11.69 66.01
N LEU A 141 52.10 12.82 65.83
CA LEU A 141 53.48 13.03 65.29
C LEU A 141 53.84 12.85 63.78
N LYS A 142 54.28 13.98 63.20
CA LYS A 142 55.19 14.17 62.03
C LYS A 142 56.62 13.67 62.33
N PRO A 143 57.63 13.86 61.44
CA PRO A 143 57.77 13.55 59.99
C PRO A 143 59.12 12.82 59.70
N ASP A 144 59.34 12.23 58.51
CA ASP A 144 60.62 12.42 57.78
C ASP A 144 60.70 11.70 56.42
N ALA A 145 61.51 12.32 55.56
CA ALA A 145 62.10 11.87 54.29
C ALA A 145 61.14 11.67 53.09
N ALA A 146 61.40 12.10 51.85
CA ALA A 146 62.29 13.04 51.16
C ALA A 146 62.34 12.53 49.70
N MET A 147 62.34 13.47 48.74
CA MET A 147 62.74 13.28 47.33
C MET A 147 61.80 12.43 46.44
N GLN A 148 61.49 12.77 45.18
CA GLN A 148 62.01 13.79 44.26
C GLN A 148 61.08 13.90 43.03
N ASP A 149 61.10 15.09 42.44
CA ASP A 149 60.94 15.44 41.02
C ASP A 149 59.61 15.22 40.26
N GLN A 150 58.96 16.36 40.02
CA GLN A 150 58.19 16.67 38.81
C GLN A 150 59.15 17.26 37.75
N PRO A 151 58.91 17.11 36.42
CA PRO A 151 57.89 17.96 35.77
C PRO A 151 57.04 17.33 34.64
N LEU A 152 55.91 18.01 34.45
CA LEU A 152 54.84 18.04 33.42
C LEU A 152 55.31 18.13 31.93
N PRO A 153 54.42 18.27 30.91
CA PRO A 153 52.99 17.92 30.73
C PRO A 153 52.69 17.19 29.38
N GLY A 154 51.48 16.65 29.20
CA GLY A 154 51.02 16.22 27.88
C GLY A 154 49.54 15.82 27.81
N GLN A 155 48.71 16.73 27.27
CA GLN A 155 47.60 16.55 26.32
C GLN A 155 46.86 15.19 26.32
N ALA A 156 45.53 15.07 26.34
CA ALA A 156 44.45 15.93 25.87
C ALA A 156 43.12 15.36 26.40
N GLY A 157 42.08 16.19 26.54
CA GLY A 157 40.72 15.68 26.68
C GLY A 157 39.75 16.60 27.42
N ASN A 158 39.51 17.78 26.86
CA ASN A 158 38.33 18.64 27.09
C ASN A 158 38.22 19.48 25.81
N GLU A 159 37.10 19.91 25.27
CA GLU A 159 35.69 19.95 25.66
C GLU A 159 35.03 20.57 24.42
N GLN A 160 33.94 20.01 23.91
CA GLN A 160 32.95 20.82 23.20
C GLN A 160 31.57 20.33 23.60
N GLY A 161 30.90 21.14 24.42
CA GLY A 161 29.45 21.14 24.53
C GLY A 161 28.79 21.57 23.21
N PRO A 162 27.45 21.53 23.13
CA PRO A 162 26.70 22.60 23.79
C PRO A 162 25.39 22.14 24.48
N PRO A 163 24.80 22.98 25.34
CA PRO A 163 23.39 22.91 25.68
C PRO A 163 22.57 24.08 25.14
N ARG A 164 21.39 23.71 24.62
CA ARG A 164 20.05 24.29 24.81
C ARG A 164 19.52 25.44 23.92
N HIS A 165 18.18 25.35 23.83
CA HIS A 165 17.14 26.32 23.42
C HIS A 165 16.90 26.31 21.89
N GLU A 166 15.69 26.17 21.33
CA GLU A 166 14.34 26.53 21.78
C GLU A 166 13.26 25.92 20.84
N GLU A 167 12.00 25.89 21.33
CA GLU A 167 10.72 26.04 20.60
C GLU A 167 10.35 25.04 19.48
N HIS A 168 9.36 24.16 19.68
CA HIS A 168 7.92 24.44 19.49
C HIS A 168 7.58 25.32 18.27
N ALA A 169 7.15 24.69 17.16
CA ALA A 169 5.96 25.10 16.40
C ALA A 169 5.66 24.14 15.23
N ASP A 170 4.62 23.32 15.40
CA ASP A 170 3.76 22.90 14.29
C ASP A 170 2.66 23.97 14.18
N PRO A 171 2.46 24.59 13.01
CA PRO A 171 1.13 25.07 12.69
C PRO A 171 0.68 24.59 11.31
N SER A 172 0.22 23.34 11.27
CA SER A 172 -0.88 22.95 10.39
C SER A 172 -2.16 23.71 10.78
N ARG A 173 -2.28 24.99 10.41
CA ARG A 173 -3.55 25.74 10.31
C ARG A 173 -3.45 26.84 9.24
N GLN A 174 -3.82 26.49 8.01
CA GLN A 174 -4.59 27.38 7.13
C GLN A 174 -5.89 26.62 6.85
N ALA A 175 -6.95 26.83 7.63
CA ALA A 175 -7.85 27.98 7.55
C ALA A 175 -8.41 28.16 6.14
N ALA A 176 -9.65 27.68 6.02
CA ALA A 176 -10.54 27.80 4.89
C ALA A 176 -10.81 29.27 4.52
N SER A 177 -10.79 29.55 3.22
CA SER A 177 -11.54 30.60 2.50
C SER A 177 -11.29 30.32 1.01
N ALA A 178 -12.16 30.48 0.03
CA ALA A 178 -13.53 30.94 -0.07
C ALA A 178 -14.10 30.25 -1.35
N ALA A 179 -15.35 29.79 -1.32
CA ALA A 179 -16.43 30.34 -2.14
C ALA A 179 -16.18 30.32 -3.66
N ASP A 180 -16.78 29.34 -4.35
CA ASP A 180 -17.51 29.59 -5.60
C ASP A 180 -18.24 28.32 -6.07
N TYR A 181 -19.50 28.17 -5.67
CA TYR A 181 -20.51 27.46 -6.45
C TYR A 181 -21.85 28.18 -6.30
N PRO A 182 -22.51 28.56 -7.40
CA PRO A 182 -23.74 29.33 -7.36
C PRO A 182 -24.96 28.48 -7.03
N ALA A 183 -25.90 29.15 -6.38
CA ALA A 183 -27.18 28.68 -5.89
C ALA A 183 -28.11 28.11 -6.97
N THR A 184 -28.82 27.03 -6.61
CA THR A 184 -30.17 26.76 -7.12
C THR A 184 -31.07 26.26 -5.97
N SER A 185 -32.26 26.85 -5.93
CA SER A 185 -33.26 26.86 -4.86
C SER A 185 -33.96 25.52 -4.59
N PRO A 186 -34.60 25.34 -3.41
CA PRO A 186 -35.45 24.20 -3.11
C PRO A 186 -36.95 24.52 -3.31
N ALA A 187 -37.63 23.70 -4.10
CA ALA A 187 -39.08 23.49 -4.10
C ALA A 187 -39.30 22.18 -4.90
N SER A 188 -39.96 21.13 -4.42
CA SER A 188 -41.42 21.07 -4.25
C SER A 188 -41.79 19.69 -3.67
N ASN A 189 -42.86 19.65 -2.89
CA ASN A 189 -43.44 18.47 -2.25
C ASN A 189 -43.80 17.31 -3.21
N PRO A 190 -43.84 16.05 -2.74
CA PRO A 190 -44.41 14.93 -3.47
C PRO A 190 -45.94 14.89 -3.35
N PRO A 191 -46.70 14.48 -4.38
CA PRO A 191 -48.09 14.09 -4.19
C PRO A 191 -48.16 12.65 -3.69
N SER A 192 -48.92 12.50 -2.61
CA SER A 192 -49.51 11.28 -2.10
C SER A 192 -50.49 10.70 -3.12
N ASP A 193 -50.34 9.43 -3.47
CA ASP A 193 -51.44 8.63 -3.99
C ASP A 193 -51.61 7.39 -3.12
N ALA A 194 -52.75 7.39 -2.43
CA ALA A 194 -53.36 6.26 -1.79
C ALA A 194 -54.07 5.38 -2.85
N ASP A 195 -54.53 4.22 -2.40
CA ASP A 195 -55.44 3.29 -3.06
C ASP A 195 -54.85 2.25 -4.04
N ARG A 196 -54.50 1.09 -3.47
CA ARG A 196 -55.25 -0.14 -3.82
C ARG A 196 -55.20 -1.21 -2.73
N SER A 197 -56.35 -1.40 -2.11
CA SER A 197 -56.72 -2.50 -1.24
C SER A 197 -57.11 -3.76 -2.04
N GLY A 198 -56.91 -4.94 -1.42
CA GLY A 198 -57.51 -6.22 -1.81
C GLY A 198 -56.50 -7.38 -1.75
N ALA A 199 -56.35 -8.07 -0.61
CA ALA A 199 -57.06 -9.31 -0.25
C ALA A 199 -56.55 -10.52 -1.07
N THR A 200 -56.21 -11.72 -0.58
CA THR A 200 -56.53 -12.44 0.67
C THR A 200 -55.88 -13.86 0.61
N HIS A 201 -55.68 -14.49 1.78
CA HIS A 201 -55.61 -15.95 2.06
C HIS A 201 -54.30 -16.76 1.81
N GLY A 202 -53.73 -17.29 2.91
CA GLY A 202 -52.88 -18.51 2.94
C GLY A 202 -53.74 -19.80 2.87
N PRO A 203 -53.27 -21.03 3.24
CA PRO A 203 -52.16 -21.31 4.16
C PRO A 203 -51.30 -22.58 3.83
N GLN A 204 -50.34 -22.87 4.74
CA GLN A 204 -50.08 -24.21 5.33
C GLN A 204 -48.98 -25.16 4.77
N MET A 205 -47.95 -25.38 5.62
CA MET A 205 -47.23 -26.64 5.93
C MET A 205 -46.34 -27.28 4.84
N GLN A 206 -45.25 -28.01 5.11
CA GLN A 206 -44.45 -28.41 6.29
C GLN A 206 -43.15 -29.06 5.75
N ALA A 207 -42.25 -29.39 6.68
CA ALA A 207 -41.23 -30.45 6.61
C ALA A 207 -39.79 -30.06 6.21
N ALA A 208 -38.95 -29.91 7.25
CA ALA A 208 -37.60 -30.47 7.29
C ALA A 208 -37.67 -32.02 7.43
N PRO A 209 -36.58 -32.78 7.15
CA PRO A 209 -35.60 -33.04 8.23
C PRO A 209 -34.12 -33.26 7.81
N SER A 210 -33.28 -33.18 8.86
CA SER A 210 -32.01 -33.91 9.15
C SER A 210 -30.86 -33.90 8.13
N GLN A 211 -29.76 -33.20 8.43
CA GLN A 211 -28.56 -33.75 9.11
C GLN A 211 -27.88 -34.90 8.36
N ALA A 212 -26.71 -34.60 7.78
CA ALA A 212 -25.62 -35.55 7.66
C ALA A 212 -24.30 -34.78 7.78
N GLU A 213 -23.68 -34.92 8.95
CA GLU A 213 -22.29 -34.58 9.20
C GLU A 213 -21.39 -35.31 8.19
N HIS A 214 -20.50 -34.56 7.53
CA HIS A 214 -19.32 -35.17 6.92
C HIS A 214 -18.08 -34.37 7.30
N VAL A 215 -17.65 -34.61 8.53
CA VAL A 215 -16.30 -34.33 9.01
C VAL A 215 -15.39 -35.42 8.41
N MET A 216 -14.50 -35.03 7.50
CA MET A 216 -13.30 -35.80 7.17
C MET A 216 -12.12 -34.86 6.88
N PRO A 217 -10.88 -35.32 7.09
CA PRO A 217 -9.91 -34.57 7.89
C PRO A 217 -8.91 -33.78 7.05
N ARG A 218 -8.38 -32.72 7.69
CA ARG A 218 -7.20 -31.96 7.29
C ARG A 218 -6.00 -32.91 7.19
N LYS A 219 -5.69 -33.39 6.00
CA LYS A 219 -4.43 -34.10 5.73
C LYS A 219 -3.35 -33.08 5.37
N GLY A 220 -2.27 -33.15 6.14
CA GLY A 220 -1.30 -32.09 6.34
C GLY A 220 -0.37 -31.83 5.16
N TRP A 221 -0.06 -30.54 5.04
CA TRP A 221 0.89 -29.95 4.09
C TRP A 221 2.36 -30.33 4.36
N TRP A 222 2.64 -31.09 5.42
CA TRP A 222 4.00 -31.44 5.87
C TRP A 222 4.55 -32.76 5.32
N ALA A 223 3.77 -33.55 4.57
CA ALA A 223 4.19 -34.88 4.08
C ALA A 223 5.16 -34.87 2.87
N ARG A 224 5.80 -33.74 2.53
CA ARG A 224 6.73 -33.64 1.38
C ARG A 224 8.20 -33.40 1.72
N PHE A 225 8.61 -33.42 3.00
CA PHE A 225 9.99 -33.01 3.37
C PHE A 225 10.95 -34.11 3.84
N LEU A 226 10.60 -35.41 3.77
CA LEU A 226 11.54 -36.50 4.10
C LEU A 226 11.70 -37.50 2.95
N LYS A 227 12.39 -37.07 1.87
CA LYS A 227 13.10 -38.02 0.99
C LYS A 227 14.20 -37.32 0.17
N LYS A 228 15.29 -36.94 0.85
CA LYS A 228 16.63 -36.81 0.24
C LYS A 228 17.69 -36.64 1.34
N ARG A 229 18.16 -37.77 1.86
CA ARG A 229 19.53 -37.98 2.32
C ARG A 229 19.84 -39.45 2.14
#